data_AF-A0A847UB60-F1
#
_entry.id   AF-A0A847UB60-F1
#
_cell.length_a   1.000
_cell.length_b   1.000
_cell.length_c   1.000
_cell.angle_alpha   90.00
_cell.angle_beta   90.00
_cell.angle_gamma   90.00
#
_symmetry.space_group_name_H-M   'P 1'
#
loop_
_entity.id
_entity.type
_entity.pdbx_description
1 polymer ?
#
loop_
_entity_poly.entity_id
_entity_poly.type
_entity_poly.pdbx_seq_one_letter_code
_entity_poly.pdbx_strand_id
1 'polypeptide(L)'
;MSKGTPAPGGNDSDRDGLDTWEALRAITQETRASLIADIVGHPEGMISVPELDYLNPDIERSAITEHLDVLLDTGVLAKATIPVGERSRDLPYTFYYVTEAGRDLFDRNDIFDEAIWREQYETVQKTPAIREIEGMDRPEPN
;
A
#
# COMPACT_ATOMS: atom_id res chain seq x y z
N MET A 1 -44.57 -23.87 19.17
CA MET A 1 -43.30 -23.30 19.67
C MET A 1 -42.17 -24.01 18.94
N SER A 2 -41.69 -23.46 17.82
CA SER A 2 -40.49 -23.96 17.13
C SER A 2 -39.45 -22.85 17.15
N LYS A 3 -38.28 -23.17 17.71
CA LYS A 3 -37.12 -22.29 17.86
C LYS A 3 -36.57 -21.93 16.47
N GLY A 4 -36.27 -20.64 16.28
CA GLY A 4 -35.55 -20.15 15.12
C GLY A 4 -34.10 -20.62 15.12
N THR A 5 -33.66 -21.08 13.95
CA THR A 5 -32.25 -21.21 13.61
C THR A 5 -31.68 -19.80 13.45
N PRO A 6 -30.55 -19.44 14.08
CA PRO A 6 -29.88 -18.20 13.73
C PRO A 6 -29.23 -18.36 12.35
N ALA A 7 -29.49 -17.42 11.46
CA ALA A 7 -28.81 -17.32 10.18
C ALA A 7 -27.30 -17.13 10.40
N PRO A 8 -26.42 -17.70 9.55
CA PRO A 8 -24.99 -17.47 9.64
C PRO A 8 -24.68 -15.98 9.44
N GLY A 9 -23.67 -15.50 10.18
CA GLY A 9 -23.26 -14.11 10.26
C GLY A 9 -23.18 -13.44 8.89
N GLY A 10 -23.76 -12.24 8.83
CA GLY A 10 -23.72 -11.39 7.65
C GLY A 10 -22.27 -11.16 7.22
N ASN A 11 -22.07 -11.27 5.92
CA ASN A 11 -20.82 -10.97 5.23
C ASN A 11 -20.44 -9.52 5.57
N ASP A 12 -19.26 -9.30 6.18
CA ASP A 12 -18.65 -7.97 6.34
C ASP A 12 -18.18 -7.38 4.99
N SER A 13 -18.73 -7.86 3.86
CA SER A 13 -18.41 -7.41 2.50
C SER A 13 -19.11 -6.11 2.11
N ASP A 14 -20.08 -5.64 2.90
CA ASP A 14 -21.01 -4.63 2.43
C ASP A 14 -20.74 -3.28 3.07
N ARG A 15 -19.72 -2.59 2.52
CA ARG A 15 -19.82 -1.14 2.26
C ARG A 15 -18.84 -0.54 1.24
N ASP A 16 -17.66 -1.10 0.99
CA ASP A 16 -16.63 -0.41 0.15
C ASP A 16 -15.86 -1.28 -0.88
N GLY A 17 -16.30 -2.52 -1.16
CA GLY A 17 -15.66 -3.37 -2.18
C GLY A 17 -14.34 -4.04 -1.75
N LEU A 18 -13.91 -3.84 -0.50
CA LEU A 18 -12.80 -4.53 0.13
C LEU A 18 -13.30 -5.77 0.90
N ASP A 19 -12.78 -6.96 0.58
CA ASP A 19 -12.98 -8.15 1.41
C ASP A 19 -12.04 -8.09 2.61
N THR A 20 -12.59 -7.75 3.79
CA THR A 20 -11.83 -7.52 5.02
C THR A 20 -10.97 -8.73 5.41
N TRP A 21 -11.47 -9.96 5.22
CA TRP A 21 -10.73 -11.14 5.64
C TRP A 21 -9.57 -11.44 4.67
N GLU A 22 -9.81 -11.37 3.36
CA GLU A 22 -8.74 -11.54 2.37
C GLU A 22 -7.70 -10.42 2.48
N ALA A 23 -8.12 -9.18 2.76
CA ALA A 23 -7.22 -8.06 3.03
C ALA A 23 -6.31 -8.35 4.24
N LEU A 24 -6.89 -8.70 5.40
CA LEU A 24 -6.11 -9.04 6.60
C LEU A 24 -5.17 -10.24 6.37
N ARG A 25 -5.63 -11.24 5.62
CA ARG A 25 -4.81 -12.40 5.25
C ARG A 25 -3.67 -12.01 4.31
N ALA A 26 -3.89 -11.07 3.41
CA ALA A 26 -2.86 -10.59 2.51
C ALA A 26 -1.79 -9.80 3.29
N ILE A 27 -2.19 -8.82 4.10
CA ILE A 27 -1.26 -7.90 4.79
C ILE A 27 -0.43 -8.57 5.90
N THR A 28 -0.85 -9.74 6.40
CA THR A 28 -0.12 -10.49 7.45
C THR A 28 1.04 -11.34 6.92
N GLN A 29 1.20 -11.44 5.60
CA GLN A 29 2.42 -12.03 5.03
C GLN A 29 3.57 -11.03 5.11
N GLU A 30 4.71 -11.49 5.60
CA GLU A 30 5.86 -10.66 5.99
C GLU A 30 6.32 -9.66 4.93
N THR A 31 6.50 -10.11 3.69
CA THR A 31 6.92 -9.24 2.59
C THR A 31 5.90 -8.13 2.33
N ARG A 32 4.61 -8.46 2.22
CA ARG A 32 3.55 -7.46 1.99
C ARG A 32 3.41 -6.52 3.18
N ALA A 33 3.60 -7.00 4.41
CA ALA A 33 3.63 -6.15 5.59
C ALA A 33 4.77 -5.11 5.50
N SER A 34 5.97 -5.53 5.07
CA SER A 34 7.11 -4.63 4.85
C SER A 34 6.79 -3.56 3.81
N LEU A 35 6.25 -3.96 2.65
CA LEU A 35 5.88 -3.02 1.58
C LEU A 35 4.79 -2.03 2.04
N ILE A 36 3.79 -2.48 2.79
CA ILE A 36 2.74 -1.59 3.34
C ILE A 36 3.32 -0.60 4.33
N ALA A 37 4.19 -1.06 5.24
CA ALA A 37 4.88 -0.20 6.18
C ALA A 37 5.66 0.92 5.47
N ASP A 38 6.37 0.59 4.38
CA ASP A 38 7.07 1.58 3.56
C ASP A 38 6.11 2.56 2.88
N ILE A 39 5.00 2.07 2.28
CA ILE A 39 3.99 2.93 1.64
C ILE A 39 3.37 3.90 2.66
N VAL A 40 2.98 3.40 3.84
CA VAL A 40 2.41 4.19 4.93
C VAL A 40 3.43 5.19 5.46
N GLY A 41 4.68 4.76 5.62
CA GLY A 41 5.79 5.57 6.10
C GLY A 41 6.34 6.57 5.08
N HIS A 42 5.88 6.57 3.82
CA HIS A 42 6.37 7.46 2.76
C HIS A 42 5.79 8.89 2.85
N PRO A 43 6.62 9.97 2.87
CA PRO A 43 6.19 11.35 3.21
C PRO A 43 5.07 11.91 2.32
N GLU A 44 5.07 11.54 1.04
CA GLU A 44 4.04 11.96 0.08
C GLU A 44 2.79 11.07 0.10
N GLY A 45 2.72 10.05 0.96
CA GLY A 45 1.64 9.06 1.00
C GLY A 45 1.55 8.13 -0.22
N MET A 46 2.45 8.31 -1.20
CA MET A 46 2.56 7.45 -2.38
C MET A 46 4.02 7.10 -2.66
N ILE A 47 4.29 5.84 -3.01
CA ILE A 47 5.65 5.34 -3.28
C ILE A 47 5.73 4.63 -4.63
N SER A 48 6.90 4.66 -5.26
CA SER A 48 7.17 3.97 -6.52
C SER A 48 7.90 2.63 -6.31
N VAL A 49 7.89 1.77 -7.34
CA VAL A 49 8.64 0.50 -7.32
C VAL A 49 10.15 0.72 -7.12
N PRO A 50 10.82 1.68 -7.79
CA PRO A 50 12.24 1.96 -7.51
C PRO A 50 12.54 2.35 -6.06
N GLU A 51 11.64 3.07 -5.38
CA GLU A 51 11.77 3.38 -3.95
C GLU A 51 11.62 2.11 -3.10
N LEU A 52 10.58 1.29 -3.35
CA LEU A 52 10.37 0.02 -2.64
C LEU A 52 11.54 -0.98 -2.82
N ASP A 53 12.07 -1.08 -4.04
CA ASP A 53 13.24 -1.90 -4.38
C ASP A 53 14.50 -1.45 -3.64
N TYR A 54 14.64 -0.14 -3.40
CA TYR A 54 15.74 0.39 -2.59
C TYR A 54 15.58 0.09 -1.10
N LEU A 55 14.35 0.16 -0.58
CA LEU A 55 14.04 -0.08 0.83
C LEU A 55 14.10 -1.56 1.20
N ASN A 56 13.87 -2.45 0.22
CA ASN A 56 13.79 -3.88 0.42
C ASN A 56 14.85 -4.63 -0.43
N PRO A 57 16.16 -4.49 -0.14
CA PRO A 57 17.23 -5.02 -0.99
C PRO A 57 17.28 -6.54 -1.09
N ASP A 58 16.62 -7.26 -0.19
CA ASP A 58 16.52 -8.73 -0.19
C ASP A 58 15.34 -9.25 -1.04
N ILE A 59 14.58 -8.36 -1.68
CA ILE A 59 13.40 -8.70 -2.49
C ILE A 59 13.67 -8.32 -3.93
N GLU A 60 13.49 -9.28 -4.85
CA GLU A 60 13.58 -8.98 -6.28
C GLU A 60 12.45 -8.06 -6.73
N ARG A 61 12.76 -7.09 -7.60
CA ARG A 61 11.79 -6.14 -8.17
C ARG A 61 10.55 -6.81 -8.79
N SER A 62 10.71 -7.96 -9.43
CA SER A 62 9.59 -8.76 -9.96
C SER A 62 8.65 -9.20 -8.84
N ALA A 63 9.20 -9.74 -7.75
CA ALA A 63 8.44 -10.15 -6.58
C ALA A 63 7.75 -8.95 -5.91
N ILE A 64 8.39 -7.78 -5.84
CA ILE A 64 7.73 -6.54 -5.36
C ILE A 64 6.47 -6.26 -6.17
N THR A 65 6.56 -6.34 -7.50
CA THR A 65 5.42 -6.09 -8.39
C THR A 65 4.30 -7.13 -8.17
N GLU A 66 4.65 -8.41 -8.06
CA GLU A 66 3.68 -9.48 -7.76
C GLU A 66 2.98 -9.28 -6.40
N HIS A 67 3.72 -8.85 -5.38
CA HIS A 67 3.15 -8.56 -4.07
C HIS A 67 2.22 -7.34 -4.09
N LEU A 68 2.58 -6.30 -4.85
CA LEU A 68 1.72 -5.13 -5.05
C LEU A 68 0.44 -5.50 -5.79
N ASP A 69 0.50 -6.34 -6.83
CA ASP A 69 -0.69 -6.81 -7.55
C ASP A 69 -1.67 -7.53 -6.61
N VAL A 70 -1.17 -8.41 -5.73
CA VAL A 70 -2.02 -9.06 -4.71
C VAL A 70 -2.68 -8.05 -3.77
N LEU A 71 -1.98 -6.98 -3.38
CA LEU A 71 -2.52 -5.93 -2.50
C LEU A 71 -3.49 -4.98 -3.21
N LEU A 72 -3.32 -4.77 -4.52
CA LEU A 72 -4.29 -4.06 -5.34
C LEU A 72 -5.58 -4.87 -5.47
N ASP A 73 -5.47 -6.19 -5.66
CA ASP A 73 -6.63 -7.08 -5.81
C ASP A 73 -7.50 -7.16 -4.55
N THR A 74 -6.94 -6.89 -3.36
CA THR A 74 -7.72 -6.80 -2.11
C THR A 74 -8.38 -5.44 -1.90
N GLY A 75 -8.01 -4.41 -2.68
CA GLY A 75 -8.47 -3.04 -2.51
C GLY A 75 -7.79 -2.28 -1.37
N VAL A 76 -6.80 -2.87 -0.69
CA VAL A 76 -6.00 -2.18 0.35
C VAL A 76 -5.13 -1.09 -0.28
N LEU A 77 -4.58 -1.36 -1.45
CA LEU A 77 -3.80 -0.41 -2.22
C LEU A 77 -4.55 0.03 -3.49
N ALA A 78 -4.18 1.20 -3.98
CA ALA A 78 -4.47 1.66 -5.32
C ALA A 78 -3.19 2.22 -5.97
N LYS A 79 -3.27 2.56 -7.25
CA LYS A 79 -2.17 3.17 -7.99
C LYS A 79 -2.60 4.40 -8.78
N ALA A 80 -1.74 5.41 -8.76
CA ALA A 80 -1.85 6.62 -9.54
C ALA A 80 -0.72 6.67 -10.58
N THR A 81 -0.98 7.29 -11.73
CA THR A 81 0.01 7.34 -12.83
C THR A 81 0.14 8.73 -13.42
N ILE A 82 1.38 9.17 -13.66
CA ILE A 82 1.64 10.41 -14.38
C ILE A 82 1.17 10.26 -15.84
N PRO A 83 0.37 11.21 -16.38
CA PRO A 83 -0.09 11.20 -17.76
C PRO A 83 1.09 11.16 -18.75
N VAL A 84 0.93 10.47 -19.88
CA VAL A 84 2.02 10.23 -20.86
C VAL A 84 2.74 11.52 -21.29
N GLY A 85 2.04 12.66 -21.40
CA GLY A 85 2.61 13.94 -21.80
C GLY A 85 3.43 14.66 -20.72
N GLU A 86 3.35 14.22 -19.46
CA GLU A 86 4.00 14.83 -18.30
C GLU A 86 5.13 13.96 -17.73
N ARG A 87 5.35 12.78 -18.33
CA ARG A 87 6.39 11.84 -17.87
C ARG A 87 7.78 12.36 -18.19
N SER A 88 8.63 12.36 -17.16
CA SER A 88 10.07 12.55 -17.31
C SER A 88 10.77 11.25 -17.69
N ARG A 89 11.85 11.36 -18.46
CA ARG A 89 12.68 10.22 -18.82
C ARG A 89 13.39 9.69 -17.57
N ASP A 90 13.55 8.37 -17.49
CA ASP A 90 14.32 7.66 -16.45
C ASP A 90 13.77 7.84 -15.02
N LEU A 91 12.61 8.47 -14.85
CA LEU A 91 11.86 8.60 -13.60
C LEU A 91 10.62 7.70 -13.59
N PRO A 92 10.18 7.22 -12.42
CA PRO A 92 8.95 6.43 -12.33
C PRO A 92 7.73 7.29 -12.66
N TYR A 93 6.70 6.64 -13.19
CA TYR A 93 5.42 7.27 -13.56
C TYR A 93 4.22 6.57 -12.94
N THR A 94 4.44 5.57 -12.09
CA THR A 94 3.40 4.81 -11.37
C THR A 94 3.75 4.82 -9.90
N PHE A 95 2.77 5.17 -9.06
CA PHE A 95 2.90 5.27 -7.62
C PHE A 95 1.76 4.51 -6.95
N TYR A 96 2.04 3.91 -5.80
CA TYR A 96 1.13 3.09 -5.02
C TYR A 96 0.85 3.78 -3.69
N TYR A 97 -0.41 3.71 -3.27
CA TYR A 97 -0.88 4.35 -2.05
C TYR A 97 -1.93 3.48 -1.37
N VAL A 98 -2.09 3.66 -0.05
CA VAL A 98 -3.14 3.01 0.73
C VAL A 98 -4.47 3.69 0.43
N THR A 99 -5.50 2.91 0.11
CA THR A 99 -6.85 3.44 -0.12
C THR A 99 -7.47 3.93 1.18
N GLU A 100 -8.53 4.75 1.10
CA GLU A 100 -9.29 5.14 2.30
C GLU A 100 -9.82 3.91 3.06
N ALA A 101 -10.36 2.91 2.33
CA ALA A 101 -10.79 1.65 2.93
C ALA A 101 -9.65 0.85 3.57
N GLY A 102 -8.47 0.84 2.95
CA GLY A 102 -7.26 0.23 3.51
C GLY A 102 -6.81 0.94 4.79
N ARG A 103 -6.89 2.28 4.82
CA ARG A 103 -6.55 3.07 5.99
C ARG A 103 -7.51 2.82 7.15
N ASP A 104 -8.82 2.82 6.86
CA ASP A 104 -9.87 2.47 7.80
C ASP A 104 -9.66 1.07 8.41
N LEU A 105 -9.24 0.11 7.58
CA LEU A 105 -8.92 -1.24 8.05
C LEU A 105 -7.74 -1.21 9.03
N PHE A 106 -6.69 -0.45 8.74
CA PHE A 106 -5.51 -0.35 9.58
C PHE A 106 -5.83 0.27 10.94
N ASP A 107 -6.54 1.40 10.93
CA ASP A 107 -6.91 2.14 12.15
C ASP A 107 -7.84 1.32 13.05
N ARG A 108 -8.80 0.56 12.48
CA ARG A 108 -9.72 -0.30 13.25
C ARG A 108 -9.02 -1.48 13.92
N ASN A 109 -7.84 -1.87 13.44
CA ASN A 109 -7.08 -3.01 13.94
C ASN A 109 -5.79 -2.60 14.66
N ASP A 110 -5.55 -1.30 14.86
CA ASP A 110 -4.35 -0.74 15.50
C ASP A 110 -3.04 -1.25 14.85
N ILE A 111 -3.02 -1.34 13.52
CA ILE A 111 -1.85 -1.75 12.73
C ILE A 111 -1.43 -0.64 11.78
N PHE A 112 -0.17 -0.66 11.36
CA PHE A 112 0.36 0.31 10.39
C PHE A 112 0.11 1.79 10.74
N ASP A 113 0.39 2.16 12.00
CA ASP A 113 0.33 3.56 12.43
C ASP A 113 1.28 4.43 11.60
N GLU A 114 0.71 5.45 10.95
CA GLU A 114 1.46 6.31 10.03
C GLU A 114 2.56 7.12 10.70
N ALA A 115 2.34 7.63 11.92
CA ALA A 115 3.35 8.41 12.60
C ALA A 115 4.57 7.53 12.94
N ILE A 116 4.34 6.31 13.40
CA ILE A 116 5.40 5.34 13.69
C ILE A 116 6.18 4.98 12.42
N TRP A 117 5.48 4.65 11.33
CA TRP A 117 6.16 4.25 10.10
C TRP A 117 6.83 5.42 9.38
N ARG A 118 6.29 6.64 9.49
CA ARG A 118 6.96 7.88 9.04
C ARG A 118 8.30 8.05 9.73
N GLU A 119 8.34 7.94 11.06
CA GLU A 119 9.58 8.05 11.83
C GLU A 119 10.60 7.00 11.40
N GLN A 120 10.19 5.74 11.19
CA GLN A 120 11.09 4.69 10.72
C GLN A 120 11.63 4.99 9.31
N TYR A 121 10.75 5.39 8.39
CA TYR A 121 11.11 5.69 7.01
C TYR A 121 12.13 6.83 6.91
N GLU A 122 12.00 7.87 7.75
CA GLU A 122 12.92 9.01 7.79
C GLU A 122 14.35 8.64 8.20
N THR A 123 14.53 7.51 8.91
CA THR A 123 15.86 7.05 9.32
C THR A 123 16.68 6.47 8.16
N VAL A 124 16.05 6.14 7.03
CA VAL A 124 16.71 5.50 5.90
C VAL A 124 17.68 6.47 5.23
N GLN A 125 18.95 6.07 5.13
CA GLN A 125 19.93 6.80 4.33
C GLN A 125 19.64 6.59 2.85
N LYS A 126 19.21 7.66 2.15
CA LYS A 126 18.88 7.63 0.72
C LYS A 126 20.07 8.05 -0.15
N THR A 127 20.20 7.45 -1.33
CA THR A 127 21.13 7.92 -2.38
C THR A 127 20.58 9.19 -3.04
N PRO A 128 21.40 9.97 -3.78
CA PRO A 128 20.91 11.12 -4.54
C PRO A 128 19.79 10.76 -5.52
N ALA A 129 19.89 9.62 -6.21
CA ALA A 129 18.86 9.16 -7.15
C ALA A 129 17.52 8.85 -6.45
N ILE A 130 17.56 8.25 -5.26
CA ILE A 130 16.33 7.98 -4.49
C ILE A 130 15.73 9.28 -3.94
N ARG A 131 16.54 10.25 -3.51
CA ARG A 131 16.02 11.56 -3.10
C ARG A 131 15.38 12.33 -4.25
N GLU A 132 15.92 12.20 -5.46
CA GLU A 132 15.34 12.81 -6.67
C GLU A 132 13.96 12.22 -6.97
N ILE A 133 13.82 10.90 -6.88
CA ILE A 133 12.52 10.23 -7.05
C ILE A 133 11.55 10.60 -5.91
N GLU A 134 12.04 10.62 -4.66
CA GLU A 134 11.22 10.94 -3.49
C GLU A 134 10.60 12.34 -3.57
N GLY A 135 11.37 13.31 -4.05
CA GLY A 135 10.95 14.71 -4.20
C GLY A 135 10.16 15.00 -5.47
N MET A 136 9.75 13.99 -6.25
CA MET A 136 8.87 14.20 -7.39
C MET A 136 7.47 14.61 -6.94
N ASP A 137 6.85 15.54 -7.66
CA ASP A 137 5.42 15.80 -7.55
C ASP A 137 4.65 14.50 -7.83
N ARG A 138 3.76 14.11 -6.91
CA ARG A 138 2.94 12.91 -7.08
C ARG A 138 1.65 13.25 -7.84
N PRO A 139 1.16 12.34 -8.71
CA PRO A 139 -0.13 12.52 -9.37
C PRO A 139 -1.26 12.44 -8.35
N GLU A 140 -2.41 13.04 -8.69
CA GLU A 140 -3.63 12.87 -7.92
C GLU A 140 -4.06 11.39 -7.90
N PRO A 141 -4.66 10.90 -6.80
CA PRO A 141 -5.33 9.61 -6.76
C PRO A 141 -6.35 9.48 -7.90
N ASN A 142 -6.42 8.29 -8.50
CA ASN A 142 -7.39 7.98 -9.58
C ASN A 142 -8.79 7.68 -9.04
#